data_AF-A0A8H7WTT8-F1
#
_entry.id   AF-A0A8H7WTT8-F1
#
_cell.length_a   1.000
_cell.length_b   1.000
_cell.length_c   1.000
_cell.angle_alpha   90.00
_cell.angle_beta   90.00
_cell.angle_gamma   90.00
#
_symmetry.space_group_name_H-M   'P 1'
#
loop_
_entity.id
_entity.type
_entity.pdbx_description
1 polymer ?
#
loop_
_entity_poly.entity_id
_entity_poly.type
_entity_poly.pdbx_seq_one_letter_code
_entity_poly.pdbx_strand_id
1 'polypeptide(L)'
;MRLPYADPDIITSPAETAIADLADDIREIAICRVAVINEAWYEWAHHAPLAKARGVSDEGLKVLEEGNLEGEEKSGGLSEKQWAVVRYADAMTRDVSVKEEIFEELKRYFDEKKVVEITATVACYNCVSRFLVALDVGEKNGVKGLAVSDSQSKL
;
A
#
# COMPACT_ATOMS: atom_id res chain seq x y z
N MET A 1 -8.61 -16.14 -12.81
CA MET A 1 -7.75 -16.50 -13.96
C MET A 1 -6.34 -16.06 -13.58
N ARG A 2 -5.45 -17.01 -13.27
CA ARG A 2 -4.01 -16.70 -13.07
C ARG A 2 -3.56 -15.86 -14.28
N LEU A 3 -2.74 -14.83 -14.08
CA LEU A 3 -1.92 -14.26 -15.16
C LEU A 3 -1.36 -15.45 -15.96
N PRO A 4 -1.85 -15.72 -17.17
CA PRO A 4 -1.18 -16.70 -18.00
C PRO A 4 0.15 -16.03 -18.33
N TYR A 5 1.21 -16.48 -17.67
CA TYR A 5 2.56 -15.92 -17.80
C TYR A 5 2.71 -14.49 -17.21
N ALA A 6 2.75 -14.37 -15.88
CA ALA A 6 3.78 -13.46 -15.37
C ALA A 6 5.10 -14.08 -15.85
N ASP A 7 5.73 -13.47 -16.84
CA ASP A 7 7.01 -13.93 -17.38
C ASP A 7 7.94 -14.22 -16.19
N PRO A 8 8.40 -15.47 -15.98
CA PRO A 8 9.27 -15.79 -14.86
C PRO A 8 10.50 -14.89 -14.82
N ASP A 9 10.96 -14.37 -15.96
CA ASP A 9 12.09 -13.44 -16.04
C ASP A 9 11.76 -12.06 -15.42
N ILE A 10 10.49 -11.64 -15.41
CA ILE A 10 10.05 -10.42 -14.70
C ILE A 10 10.09 -10.62 -13.18
N ILE A 11 9.80 -11.84 -12.69
CA ILE A 11 9.79 -12.17 -11.26
C ILE A 11 11.22 -12.45 -10.73
N THR A 12 12.12 -13.00 -11.55
CA THR A 12 13.48 -13.40 -11.13
C THR A 12 14.57 -12.38 -11.44
N SER A 13 14.25 -11.26 -12.09
CA SER A 13 15.15 -10.10 -12.20
C SER A 13 15.59 -9.63 -10.80
N PRO A 14 16.84 -9.18 -10.58
CA PRO A 14 17.29 -8.69 -9.28
C PRO A 14 16.30 -7.67 -8.73
N ALA A 15 15.70 -7.98 -7.58
CA ALA A 15 14.65 -7.17 -6.95
C ALA A 15 15.06 -5.68 -6.74
N GLU A 16 16.36 -5.40 -6.75
CA GLU A 16 16.95 -4.07 -6.65
C GLU A 16 16.65 -3.15 -7.85
N THR A 17 16.32 -3.68 -9.03
CA THR A 17 16.07 -2.85 -10.24
C THR A 17 14.59 -2.70 -10.59
N ALA A 18 13.72 -3.55 -10.04
CA ALA A 18 12.30 -3.61 -10.44
C ALA A 18 11.41 -2.60 -9.68
N ILE A 19 11.75 -2.20 -8.45
CA ILE A 19 10.87 -1.32 -7.64
C ILE A 19 11.00 0.17 -8.04
N ALA A 20 11.98 0.50 -8.88
CA ALA A 20 12.43 1.89 -9.11
C ALA A 20 11.52 2.74 -10.03
N ASP A 21 10.50 2.16 -10.66
CA ASP A 21 9.77 2.82 -11.75
C ASP A 21 8.28 3.06 -11.41
N LEU A 22 7.81 2.66 -10.22
CA LEU A 22 6.43 2.94 -9.79
C LEU A 22 6.30 4.42 -9.41
N ALA A 23 5.25 5.08 -9.92
CA ALA A 23 4.94 6.45 -9.54
C ALA A 23 4.83 6.56 -8.02
N ASP A 24 5.41 7.62 -7.45
CA ASP A 24 5.61 7.69 -6.01
C ASP A 24 4.29 7.66 -5.24
N ASP A 25 3.26 8.36 -5.70
CA ASP A 25 1.94 8.34 -5.09
C ASP A 25 1.36 6.92 -5.03
N ILE A 26 1.48 6.15 -6.13
CA ILE A 26 0.99 4.77 -6.20
C ILE A 26 1.74 3.86 -5.23
N ARG A 27 3.07 4.02 -5.15
CA ARG A 27 3.90 3.25 -4.22
C ARG A 27 3.52 3.57 -2.77
N GLU A 28 3.46 4.85 -2.41
CA GLU A 28 3.16 5.25 -1.04
C GLU A 28 1.72 4.88 -0.64
N ILE A 29 0.75 4.91 -1.57
CA ILE A 29 -0.63 4.43 -1.31
C ILE A 29 -0.64 2.94 -0.97
N ALA A 30 0.05 2.10 -1.76
CA ALA A 30 0.12 0.67 -1.50
C ALA A 30 0.70 0.36 -0.11
N ILE A 31 1.76 1.09 0.26
CA ILE A 31 2.41 0.96 1.57
C ILE A 31 1.48 1.41 2.70
N CYS A 32 0.88 2.60 2.57
CA CYS A 32 -0.02 3.15 3.57
C CYS A 32 -1.22 2.23 3.84
N ARG A 33 -1.77 1.58 2.81
CA ARG A 33 -2.83 0.59 2.99
C ARG A 33 -2.34 -0.62 3.78
N VAL A 34 -1.21 -1.22 3.42
CA VAL A 34 -0.65 -2.33 4.22
C VAL A 34 -0.47 -1.93 5.68
N ALA A 35 0.10 -0.75 5.92
CA ALA A 35 0.34 -0.23 7.26
C ALA A 35 -0.94 -0.13 8.09
N VAL A 36 -2.01 0.45 7.54
CA VAL A 36 -3.29 0.64 8.25
C VAL A 36 -3.96 -0.69 8.54
N ILE A 37 -3.97 -1.61 7.58
CA ILE A 37 -4.64 -2.90 7.72
C ILE A 37 -3.97 -3.77 8.78
N ASN A 38 -2.64 -3.76 8.78
CA ASN A 38 -1.85 -4.54 9.73
C ASN A 38 -1.62 -3.79 11.06
N GLU A 39 -2.20 -2.60 11.23
CA GLU A 39 -1.96 -1.71 12.37
C GLU A 39 -0.47 -1.38 12.60
N ALA A 40 0.34 -1.35 11.54
CA ALA A 40 1.76 -1.00 11.58
C ALA A 40 1.95 0.53 11.61
N TRP A 41 1.59 1.15 12.72
CA TRP A 41 1.55 2.60 12.87
C TRP A 41 2.91 3.30 12.75
N TYR A 42 4.00 2.60 13.08
CA TYR A 42 5.35 3.08 12.76
C TYR A 42 5.52 3.27 11.24
N GLU A 43 5.15 2.27 10.44
CA GLU A 43 5.21 2.34 8.98
C GLU A 43 4.36 3.50 8.43
N TRP A 44 3.11 3.60 8.92
CA TRP A 44 2.20 4.69 8.56
C TRP A 44 2.82 6.07 8.82
N ALA A 45 3.41 6.28 9.99
CA ALA A 45 3.98 7.58 10.36
C ALA A 45 5.15 8.02 9.47
N HIS A 46 5.85 7.06 8.87
CA HIS A 46 6.92 7.34 7.91
C HIS A 46 6.40 7.54 6.49
N HIS A 47 5.37 6.80 6.08
CA HIS A 47 4.89 6.78 4.70
C HIS A 47 3.74 7.75 4.38
N ALA A 48 2.85 8.04 5.33
CA ALA A 48 1.76 9.01 5.11
C ALA A 48 2.27 10.43 4.78
N PRO A 49 3.34 10.96 5.42
CA PRO A 49 3.93 12.24 5.01
C PRO A 49 4.53 12.20 3.59
N LEU A 50 5.09 11.05 3.18
CA LEU A 50 5.62 10.86 1.84
C LEU A 50 4.49 10.82 0.81
N ALA A 51 3.41 10.08 1.08
CA ALA A 51 2.21 10.07 0.24
C ALA A 51 1.68 11.50 0.02
N LYS A 52 1.58 12.29 1.10
CA LYS A 52 1.21 13.71 1.02
C LYS A 52 2.14 14.51 0.11
N ALA A 53 3.45 14.41 0.35
CA ALA A 53 4.46 15.13 -0.41
C ALA A 53 4.49 14.75 -1.90
N ARG A 54 3.95 13.58 -2.27
CA ARG A 54 3.89 13.06 -3.63
C ARG A 54 2.51 13.24 -4.29
N GLY A 55 1.62 14.02 -3.67
CA GLY A 55 0.38 14.49 -4.30
C GLY A 55 -0.89 13.79 -3.83
N VAL A 56 -0.84 12.92 -2.82
CA VAL A 56 -2.07 12.45 -2.15
C VAL A 56 -2.65 13.60 -1.32
N SER A 57 -3.92 13.91 -1.56
CA SER A 57 -4.63 14.98 -0.86
C SER A 57 -4.85 14.67 0.62
N ASP A 58 -5.13 15.69 1.44
CA ASP A 58 -5.48 15.48 2.85
C ASP A 58 -6.77 14.66 3.01
N GLU A 59 -7.74 14.84 2.11
CA GLU A 59 -8.93 14.00 2.02
C GLU A 59 -8.57 12.55 1.67
N GLY A 60 -7.65 12.35 0.72
CA GLY A 60 -7.16 11.03 0.35
C GLY A 60 -6.46 10.32 1.50
N LEU A 61 -5.63 11.03 2.28
CA LEU A 61 -4.98 10.46 3.45
C LEU A 61 -5.97 10.03 4.53
N LYS A 62 -7.04 10.81 4.75
CA LYS A 62 -8.12 10.42 5.67
C LYS A 62 -8.78 9.13 5.21
N VAL A 63 -9.08 9.00 3.92
CA VAL A 63 -9.59 7.74 3.36
C VAL A 63 -8.60 6.60 3.58
N LEU A 64 -7.32 6.80 3.29
CA LEU A 64 -6.31 5.75 3.44
C LEU A 64 -6.12 5.29 4.89
N GLU A 65 -6.42 6.14 5.87
CA GLU A 65 -6.32 5.83 7.30
C GLU A 65 -7.46 4.91 7.79
N GLU A 66 -8.57 4.85 7.06
CA GLU A 66 -9.72 4.03 7.46
C GLU A 66 -9.37 2.53 7.46
N GLY A 67 -9.65 1.88 8.59
CA GLY A 67 -9.33 0.47 8.81
C GLY A 67 -10.15 -0.49 7.93
N ASN A 68 -11.32 -0.06 7.46
CA ASN A 68 -12.16 -0.82 6.53
C ASN A 68 -12.78 0.12 5.49
N LEU A 69 -12.55 -0.20 4.22
CA LEU A 69 -13.06 0.55 3.06
C LEU A 69 -14.12 -0.23 2.27
N GLU A 70 -14.62 -1.34 2.82
CA GLU A 70 -15.72 -2.09 2.19
C GLU A 70 -16.97 -1.21 2.05
N GLY A 71 -17.47 -1.10 0.81
CA GLY A 71 -18.66 -0.30 0.50
C GLY A 71 -18.39 1.20 0.30
N GLU A 72 -17.16 1.67 0.47
CA GLU A 72 -16.78 3.03 0.10
C GLU A 72 -16.84 3.21 -1.42
N GLU A 73 -17.60 4.23 -1.86
CA GLU A 73 -17.59 4.66 -3.25
C GLU A 73 -16.27 5.35 -3.57
N LYS A 74 -15.96 5.56 -4.87
CA LYS A 74 -14.75 6.26 -5.35
C LYS A 74 -14.77 7.77 -5.00
N SER A 75 -14.99 8.11 -3.74
CA SER A 75 -15.03 9.45 -3.17
C SER A 75 -13.83 9.70 -2.27
N GLY A 76 -13.67 10.93 -1.80
CA GLY A 76 -12.67 11.25 -0.76
C GLY A 76 -11.24 11.49 -1.26
N GLY A 77 -11.08 12.15 -2.42
CA GLY A 77 -9.79 12.76 -2.79
C GLY A 77 -8.74 11.84 -3.40
N LEU A 78 -9.11 10.59 -3.72
CA LEU A 78 -8.31 9.66 -4.51
C LEU A 78 -8.87 9.52 -5.94
N SER A 79 -7.98 9.44 -6.93
CA SER A 79 -8.37 9.13 -8.32
C SER A 79 -8.80 7.67 -8.47
N GLU A 80 -9.47 7.33 -9.58
CA GLU A 80 -9.87 5.94 -9.83
C GLU A 80 -8.67 4.98 -9.92
N LYS A 81 -7.56 5.45 -10.51
CA LYS A 81 -6.29 4.71 -10.60
C LYS A 81 -5.72 4.40 -9.22
N GLN A 82 -5.80 5.36 -8.30
CA GLN A 82 -5.36 5.19 -6.91
C GLN A 82 -6.29 4.24 -6.15
N TRP A 83 -7.60 4.34 -6.35
CA TRP A 83 -8.57 3.40 -5.76
C TRP A 83 -8.35 1.95 -6.20
N ALA A 84 -7.96 1.71 -7.45
CA ALA A 84 -7.61 0.36 -7.92
C ALA A 84 -6.45 -0.24 -7.12
N VAL A 85 -5.46 0.59 -6.77
CA VAL A 85 -4.30 0.18 -5.95
C VAL A 85 -4.72 -0.08 -4.51
N VAL A 86 -5.59 0.76 -3.95
CA VAL A 86 -6.16 0.56 -2.61
C VAL A 86 -6.86 -0.80 -2.52
N ARG A 87 -7.81 -1.08 -3.42
CA ARG A 87 -8.55 -2.36 -3.39
C ARG A 87 -7.64 -3.57 -3.58
N TYR A 88 -6.63 -3.44 -4.45
CA TYR A 88 -5.66 -4.50 -4.69
C TYR A 88 -4.81 -4.77 -3.45
N ALA A 89 -4.26 -3.73 -2.82
CA ALA A 89 -3.47 -3.83 -1.60
C ALA A 89 -4.29 -4.40 -0.43
N ASP A 90 -5.55 -3.98 -0.29
CA ASP A 90 -6.48 -4.49 0.73
C ASP A 90 -6.72 -6.00 0.56
N ALA A 91 -7.05 -6.43 -0.66
CA ALA A 91 -7.29 -7.85 -0.97
C ALA A 91 -6.04 -8.72 -0.77
N MET A 92 -4.88 -8.26 -1.24
CA MET A 92 -3.61 -8.98 -1.03
C MET A 92 -3.25 -9.11 0.45
N THR A 93 -3.57 -8.10 1.25
CA THR A 93 -3.19 -8.04 2.67
C THR A 93 -4.12 -8.88 3.54
N ARG A 94 -5.45 -8.80 3.32
CA ARG A 94 -6.44 -9.54 4.11
C ARG A 94 -6.61 -10.99 3.66
N ASP A 95 -6.80 -11.17 2.36
CA ASP A 95 -7.28 -12.44 1.81
C ASP A 95 -6.16 -13.26 1.17
N VAL A 96 -5.04 -12.62 0.82
CA VAL A 96 -3.90 -13.16 0.03
C VAL A 96 -4.29 -13.52 -1.40
N SER A 97 -5.41 -14.20 -1.59
CA SER A 97 -6.02 -14.52 -2.88
C SER A 97 -6.86 -13.36 -3.39
N VAL A 98 -6.30 -12.58 -4.32
CA VAL A 98 -7.02 -11.48 -4.96
C VAL A 98 -8.06 -12.02 -5.96
N LYS A 99 -9.31 -11.55 -5.85
CA LYS A 99 -10.39 -11.87 -6.79
C LYS A 99 -10.10 -11.30 -8.18
N GLU A 100 -10.58 -12.00 -9.21
CA GLU A 100 -10.36 -11.61 -10.61
C GLU A 100 -10.83 -10.18 -10.90
N GLU A 101 -11.99 -9.79 -10.38
CA GLU A 101 -12.54 -8.45 -10.63
C GLU A 101 -11.62 -7.33 -10.16
N ILE A 102 -10.95 -7.51 -9.01
CA ILE A 102 -10.00 -6.54 -8.44
C ILE A 102 -8.70 -6.51 -9.26
N PHE A 103 -8.23 -7.70 -9.66
CA PHE A 103 -7.04 -7.83 -10.50
C PHE A 103 -7.23 -7.14 -11.87
N GLU A 104 -8.39 -7.36 -12.50
CA GLU A 104 -8.73 -6.76 -13.78
C GLU A 104 -9.05 -5.26 -13.65
N GLU A 105 -9.56 -4.78 -12.51
CA GLU A 105 -9.65 -3.33 -12.24
C GLU A 105 -8.25 -2.69 -12.24
N LEU A 106 -7.27 -3.30 -11.57
CA LEU A 106 -5.90 -2.79 -11.53
C LEU A 106 -5.29 -2.73 -12.95
N LYS A 107 -5.44 -3.78 -13.75
CA LYS A 107 -4.92 -3.85 -15.12
C LYS A 107 -5.51 -2.83 -16.10
N ARG A 108 -6.65 -2.21 -15.77
CA ARG A 108 -7.17 -1.08 -16.59
C ARG A 108 -6.27 0.15 -16.56
N TYR A 109 -5.46 0.30 -15.51
CA TYR A 109 -4.64 1.49 -15.29
C TYR A 109 -3.12 1.24 -15.34
N PHE A 110 -2.70 -0.02 -15.32
CA PHE A 110 -1.30 -0.43 -15.18
C PHE A 110 -0.99 -1.59 -16.14
N ASP A 111 0.17 -1.52 -16.79
CA ASP A 111 0.70 -2.64 -17.56
C ASP A 111 1.18 -3.78 -16.64
N GLU A 112 1.53 -4.91 -17.24
CA GLU A 112 1.92 -6.11 -16.49
C GLU A 112 3.15 -5.88 -15.60
N LYS A 113 4.14 -5.12 -16.08
CA LYS A 113 5.32 -4.76 -15.29
C LYS A 113 4.90 -3.99 -14.05
N LYS A 114 4.05 -2.96 -14.19
CA LYS A 114 3.53 -2.18 -13.06
C LYS A 114 2.68 -2.99 -12.10
N VAL A 115 1.88 -3.93 -12.59
CA VAL A 115 1.14 -4.84 -11.72
C VAL A 115 2.09 -5.70 -10.88
N VAL A 116 3.16 -6.24 -11.47
CA VAL A 116 4.18 -6.99 -10.70
C VAL A 116 4.88 -6.09 -9.68
N GLU A 117 5.24 -4.86 -10.05
CA GLU A 117 5.87 -3.90 -9.13
C GLU A 117 4.95 -3.59 -7.93
N ILE A 118 3.67 -3.29 -8.17
CA ILE A 118 2.67 -3.06 -7.11
C ILE A 118 2.54 -4.30 -6.22
N THR A 119 2.45 -5.49 -6.81
CA THR A 119 2.37 -6.77 -6.10
C THR A 119 3.59 -6.97 -5.20
N ALA A 120 4.79 -6.71 -5.71
CA ALA A 120 6.03 -6.82 -4.97
C ALA A 120 6.10 -5.80 -3.81
N THR A 121 5.68 -4.55 -4.03
CA THR A 121 5.57 -3.54 -2.96
C THR A 121 4.63 -4.01 -1.85
N VAL A 122 3.41 -4.44 -2.19
CA VAL A 122 2.43 -4.91 -1.20
C VAL A 122 2.95 -6.13 -0.44
N ALA A 123 3.58 -7.09 -1.11
CA ALA A 123 4.15 -8.27 -0.47
C ALA A 123 5.32 -7.92 0.46
N CYS A 124 6.22 -7.04 0.02
CA CYS A 124 7.36 -6.59 0.80
C CYS A 124 6.91 -5.88 2.08
N TYR A 125 5.98 -4.95 1.99
CA TYR A 125 5.50 -4.22 3.16
C TYR A 125 4.61 -5.08 4.06
N ASN A 126 3.96 -6.11 3.53
CA ASN A 126 3.33 -7.15 4.36
C ASN A 126 4.38 -7.94 5.17
N CYS A 127 5.59 -8.13 4.66
CA CYS A 127 6.70 -8.67 5.44
C CYS A 127 7.17 -7.66 6.50
N VAL A 128 7.48 -6.42 6.09
CA VAL A 128 7.99 -5.36 6.98
C VAL A 128 7.03 -5.08 8.13
N SER A 129 5.75 -4.83 7.86
CA SER A 129 4.73 -4.58 8.89
C SER A 129 4.67 -5.67 9.95
N ARG A 130 4.86 -6.96 9.58
CA ARG A 130 4.90 -8.06 10.56
C ARG A 130 6.10 -7.96 11.51
N PHE A 131 7.26 -7.52 11.02
CA PHE A 131 8.41 -7.24 11.91
C PHE A 131 8.14 -6.03 12.80
N LEU A 132 7.63 -4.93 12.22
CA LEU A 132 7.38 -3.70 12.96
C LEU A 132 6.38 -3.92 14.11
N VAL A 133 5.27 -4.59 13.83
CA VAL A 133 4.21 -4.86 14.82
C VAL A 133 4.67 -5.90 15.84
N ALA A 134 5.27 -7.02 15.41
CA ALA A 134 5.68 -8.08 16.34
C ALA A 134 6.77 -7.63 17.33
N LEU A 135 7.61 -6.68 16.93
CA LEU A 135 8.70 -6.14 17.74
C LEU A 135 8.37 -4.79 18.39
N ASP A 136 7.14 -4.30 18.23
CA ASP A 136 6.68 -2.97 18.70
C ASP A 136 7.68 -1.84 18.38
N VAL A 137 8.11 -1.79 17.12
CA VAL A 137 9.12 -0.82 16.68
C VAL A 137 8.61 0.61 16.89
N GLY A 138 9.39 1.39 17.63
CA GLY A 138 9.03 2.77 17.97
C GLY A 138 7.91 2.91 19.00
N GLU A 139 7.56 1.82 19.71
CA GLU A 139 6.54 1.79 20.78
C GLU A 139 5.18 2.29 20.27
N LYS A 140 4.79 1.81 19.07
CA LYS A 140 3.65 2.32 18.31
C LYS A 140 2.40 1.45 18.37
N ASN A 141 2.46 0.23 18.90
CA ASN A 141 1.30 -0.67 18.94
C ASN A 141 0.13 -0.12 19.78
N GLY A 142 0.40 0.81 20.71
CA GLY A 142 -0.61 1.45 21.56
C GLY A 142 -1.23 2.75 21.01
N VAL A 143 -0.74 3.27 19.88
CA VAL A 143 -1.23 4.52 19.26
C VAL A 143 -1.76 4.24 17.86
N LYS A 144 -2.84 4.91 17.45
CA LYS A 144 -3.49 4.65 16.15
C LYS A 144 -3.66 5.94 15.35
N GLY A 145 -3.64 5.81 14.02
CA GLY A 145 -4.09 6.84 13.10
C GLY A 145 -3.12 7.99 12.81
N LEU A 146 -3.65 9.10 12.32
CA LEU A 146 -2.95 10.36 12.06
C LEU A 146 -2.41 11.00 13.34
N ALA A 147 -2.87 10.56 14.52
CA ALA A 147 -2.31 10.96 15.81
C ALA A 147 -0.86 10.45 16.05
N VAL A 148 -0.33 9.61 15.16
CA VAL A 148 1.01 9.01 15.31
C VAL A 148 2.15 10.02 14.99
N SER A 149 1.86 11.18 14.41
CA SER A 149 2.84 12.18 13.96
C SER A 149 3.65 12.88 15.06
N ASP A 150 3.25 12.79 16.33
CA ASP A 150 3.70 13.76 17.35
C ASP A 150 4.95 13.38 18.17
N SER A 151 5.61 12.24 17.89
CA SER A 151 6.74 11.78 18.73
C SER A 151 8.15 12.04 18.19
N GLN A 152 8.32 12.69 17.03
CA GLN A 152 9.63 12.86 16.38
C GLN A 152 10.39 14.16 16.79
N SER A 153 10.26 14.64 18.03
CA SER A 153 10.95 15.88 18.46
C SER A 153 12.04 15.74 19.55
N LYS A 154 12.38 14.53 20.02
CA LYS A 154 13.46 14.38 21.01
C LYS A 154 14.26 13.09 20.86
N LEU A 155 15.31 13.14 20.04
CA LEU A 155 16.59 12.47 20.27
C LEU A 155 17.71 13.42 19.82
#